data_AF-A0A3B0PVD2-F1
#
_entry.id   AF-A0A3B0PVD2-F1
#
_cell.length_a   1.000
_cell.length_b   1.000
_cell.length_c   1.000
_cell.angle_alpha   90.00
_cell.angle_beta   90.00
_cell.angle_gamma   90.00
#
_symmetry.space_group_name_H-M   'P 1'
#
loop_
_entity.id
_entity.type
_entity.pdbx_description
1 polymer ?
#
loop_
_entity_poly.entity_id
_entity_poly.type
_entity_poly.pdbx_seq_one_letter_code
_entity_poly.pdbx_strand_id
1 'polypeptide(L)'
;MESKNYEIVAKELNITVSQVETVLNYFKEGATVPFIARYRQSQTNNLNEEQIYAIQSLYLYASELSKRKEKIIEKLKELNLLNNDLEQKINSCTKKSELESIYEPYKSGKITKAKMAIELGLMPLALKIW
;
A
#
# COMPACT_ATOMS: atom_id res chain seq x y z
N MET A 1 -5.07 9.62 3.29
CA MET A 1 -4.38 8.61 2.47
C MET A 1 -4.49 8.93 0.98
N GLU A 2 -5.69 9.23 0.45
CA GLU A 2 -5.85 9.59 -0.98
C GLU A 2 -5.01 10.81 -1.40
N SER A 3 -4.96 11.88 -0.60
CA SER A 3 -4.19 13.08 -0.91
C SER A 3 -2.68 12.81 -1.08
N LYS A 4 -2.11 11.90 -0.29
CA LYS A 4 -0.69 11.52 -0.39
C LYS A 4 -0.40 10.76 -1.68
N ASN A 5 -1.35 9.93 -2.14
CA ASN A 5 -1.21 9.23 -3.41
C ASN A 5 -1.30 10.21 -4.59
N TYR A 6 -2.11 11.26 -4.50
CA TYR A 6 -2.19 12.26 -5.55
C TYR A 6 -0.87 13.04 -5.70
N GLU A 7 -0.24 13.40 -4.58
CA GLU A 7 1.09 14.05 -4.58
C GLU A 7 2.17 13.17 -5.22
N ILE A 8 2.17 11.86 -4.94
CA ILE A 8 3.12 10.91 -5.55
C ILE A 8 2.94 10.89 -7.07
N VAL A 9 1.72 10.72 -7.56
CA VAL A 9 1.43 10.66 -9.00
C VAL A 9 1.77 12.00 -9.67
N ALA A 10 1.41 13.12 -9.06
CA ALA A 10 1.71 14.45 -9.56
C ALA A 10 3.23 14.67 -9.71
N LYS A 11 4.00 14.24 -8.72
CA LYS A 11 5.46 14.35 -8.73
C LYS A 11 6.12 13.45 -9.79
N GLU A 12 5.68 12.20 -9.92
CA GLU A 12 6.22 11.24 -10.90
C GLU A 12 5.95 11.67 -12.34
N LEU A 13 4.77 12.25 -12.61
CA LEU A 13 4.38 12.70 -13.95
C LEU A 13 4.72 14.17 -14.23
N ASN A 14 5.30 14.87 -13.25
CA ASN A 14 5.59 16.31 -13.32
C ASN A 14 4.37 17.16 -13.74
N ILE A 15 3.23 16.90 -13.10
CA ILE A 15 1.96 17.60 -13.29
C ILE A 15 1.43 18.11 -11.95
N THR A 16 0.35 18.88 -11.97
CA THR A 16 -0.25 19.39 -10.73
C THR A 16 -1.17 18.35 -10.06
N VAL A 17 -1.27 18.43 -8.73
CA VAL A 17 -2.20 17.59 -7.95
C VAL A 17 -3.66 17.79 -8.41
N SER A 18 -4.03 19.02 -8.76
CA SER A 18 -5.36 19.34 -9.29
C SER A 18 -5.68 18.62 -10.59
N GLN A 19 -4.69 18.41 -11.48
CA GLN A 19 -4.88 17.65 -12.71
C GLN A 19 -5.11 16.17 -12.41
N VAL A 20 -4.32 15.59 -11.50
CA VAL A 20 -4.50 14.21 -11.04
C VAL A 20 -5.89 14.00 -10.45
N GLU A 21 -6.30 14.87 -9.53
CA GLU A 21 -7.61 14.83 -8.90
C GLU A 21 -8.75 14.91 -9.93
N THR A 22 -8.66 15.85 -10.88
CA THR A 22 -9.67 16.02 -11.93
C THR A 22 -9.82 14.76 -12.79
N VAL A 23 -8.69 14.18 -13.23
CA VAL A 23 -8.69 12.96 -14.03
C VAL A 23 -9.27 11.77 -13.24
N LEU A 24 -8.88 11.62 -11.98
CA LEU A 24 -9.39 10.56 -11.11
C LEU A 24 -10.87 10.70 -10.80
N ASN A 25 -11.39 11.93 -10.68
CA ASN A 25 -12.82 12.17 -10.53
C ASN A 25 -13.60 11.71 -11.76
N TYR A 26 -13.10 11.97 -12.98
CA TYR A 26 -13.72 11.42 -14.19
C TYR A 26 -13.72 9.89 -14.21
N PHE A 27 -12.64 9.24 -13.76
CA PHE A 27 -12.65 7.78 -13.64
C PHE A 27 -13.64 7.27 -12.60
N LYS A 28 -13.83 7.98 -11.48
CA LYS A 28 -14.86 7.66 -10.47
C LYS A 28 -16.28 7.76 -11.05
N GLU A 29 -16.50 8.68 -11.99
CA GLU A 29 -17.75 8.84 -12.74
C GLU A 29 -17.92 7.83 -13.89
N GLY A 30 -16.94 6.95 -14.12
CA GLY A 30 -17.00 5.91 -15.16
C GLY A 30 -16.53 6.37 -16.54
N ALA A 31 -15.87 7.52 -16.65
CA ALA A 31 -15.28 7.98 -17.90
C ALA A 31 -14.09 7.10 -18.34
N THR A 32 -13.86 7.04 -19.65
CA THR A 32 -12.73 6.31 -20.25
C THR A 32 -11.59 7.26 -20.64
N VAL A 33 -10.38 6.72 -20.81
CA VAL A 33 -9.20 7.51 -21.23
C VAL A 33 -9.47 8.31 -22.52
N PRO A 34 -10.01 7.71 -23.62
CA PRO A 34 -10.26 8.46 -24.84
C PRO A 34 -11.33 9.54 -24.66
N PHE A 35 -12.31 9.32 -23.79
CA PHE A 35 -13.34 10.31 -23.49
C PHE A 35 -12.74 11.54 -22.81
N ILE A 36 -11.92 11.32 -21.77
CA ILE A 36 -11.27 12.42 -21.03
C ILE A 36 -10.34 13.19 -21.96
N ALA A 37 -9.50 12.48 -22.71
CA ALA A 37 -8.51 13.09 -23.60
C ALA A 37 -9.15 13.87 -24.77
N ARG A 38 -10.36 13.50 -25.21
CA ARG A 38 -11.04 14.16 -26.33
C ARG A 38 -12.00 15.26 -25.90
N TYR A 39 -12.72 15.08 -24.79
CA TYR A 39 -13.84 15.94 -24.40
C TYR A 39 -13.61 16.73 -23.09
N ARG A 40 -12.48 16.53 -22.40
CA ARG A 40 -12.17 17.16 -21.10
C ARG A 40 -10.79 17.84 -21.05
N GLN A 41 -10.18 18.12 -22.20
CA GLN A 41 -8.84 18.72 -22.30
C GLN A 41 -8.70 20.04 -21.53
N SER A 42 -9.69 20.94 -21.61
CA SER A 42 -9.63 22.22 -20.91
C SER A 42 -9.61 22.06 -19.39
N GLN A 43 -10.33 21.07 -18.87
CA GLN A 43 -10.43 20.79 -17.43
C GLN A 43 -9.20 20.03 -16.91
N THR A 44 -8.56 19.22 -17.75
CA THR A 44 -7.31 18.52 -17.41
C THR A 44 -6.06 19.36 -17.70
N ASN A 45 -6.21 20.60 -18.19
CA ASN A 45 -5.11 21.46 -18.63
C ASN A 45 -4.24 20.78 -19.71
N ASN A 46 -4.92 20.29 -20.76
CA ASN A 46 -4.37 19.67 -21.97
C ASN A 46 -3.54 18.39 -21.75
N LEU A 47 -3.93 17.54 -20.81
CA LEU A 47 -3.34 16.20 -20.71
C LEU A 47 -3.70 15.34 -21.93
N ASN A 48 -2.72 14.62 -22.46
CA ASN A 48 -2.91 13.67 -23.55
C ASN A 48 -3.31 12.27 -23.05
N GLU A 49 -3.65 11.36 -23.97
CA GLU A 49 -4.09 9.99 -23.63
C GLU A 49 -3.04 9.22 -22.82
N GLU A 50 -1.77 9.32 -23.19
CA GLU A 50 -0.66 8.65 -22.50
C GLU A 50 -0.54 9.12 -21.04
N GLN A 51 -0.63 10.42 -20.80
CA GLN A 51 -0.60 11.00 -19.45
C GLN A 51 -1.82 10.59 -18.62
N ILE A 52 -3.01 10.61 -19.20
CA ILE A 52 -4.25 10.20 -18.52
C ILE A 52 -4.18 8.72 -18.13
N TYR A 53 -3.69 7.87 -19.03
CA TYR A 53 -3.45 6.46 -18.73
C TYR A 53 -2.40 6.25 -17.64
N ALA A 54 -1.30 7.02 -17.68
CA ALA A 54 -0.25 6.96 -16.67
C ALA A 54 -0.76 7.38 -15.29
N ILE A 55 -1.60 8.41 -15.20
CA ILE A 55 -2.26 8.83 -13.94
C ILE A 55 -3.05 7.66 -13.34
N GLN A 56 -3.90 7.02 -14.15
CA GLN A 56 -4.72 5.90 -13.69
C GLN A 56 -3.85 4.75 -13.16
N SER A 57 -2.83 4.37 -13.93
CA SER A 57 -1.94 3.25 -13.64
C SER A 57 -1.11 3.48 -12.37
N LEU A 58 -0.49 4.65 -12.25
CA LEU A 58 0.30 5.02 -11.07
C LEU A 58 -0.57 5.19 -9.83
N TYR A 59 -1.76 5.78 -9.96
CA TYR A 59 -2.69 5.91 -8.84
C TYR A 59 -3.15 4.54 -8.33
N LEU A 60 -3.49 3.62 -9.24
CA LEU A 60 -3.88 2.27 -8.87
C LEU A 60 -2.75 1.55 -8.13
N TYR A 61 -1.52 1.62 -8.65
CA TYR A 61 -0.34 1.08 -7.98
C TYR A 61 -0.12 1.67 -6.58
N ALA A 62 -0.16 3.00 -6.45
CA ALA A 62 0.02 3.68 -5.17
C ALA A 62 -1.09 3.30 -4.16
N SER A 63 -2.33 3.18 -4.63
CA SER A 63 -3.48 2.77 -3.82
C SER A 63 -3.35 1.33 -3.34
N GLU A 64 -2.96 0.41 -4.22
CA GLU A 64 -2.69 -0.99 -3.85
C GLU A 64 -1.56 -1.10 -2.83
N LEU A 65 -0.48 -0.33 -3.01
CA LEU A 65 0.63 -0.29 -2.06
C LEU A 65 0.17 0.23 -0.69
N SER A 66 -0.59 1.34 -0.64
CA SER A 66 -1.14 1.87 0.62
C SER A 66 -2.02 0.84 1.34
N LYS A 67 -2.97 0.23 0.63
CA LYS A 67 -3.84 -0.83 1.18
C LYS A 67 -3.02 -2.02 1.69
N ARG A 68 -1.92 -2.37 1.00
CA ARG A 68 -1.05 -3.46 1.45
C ARG A 68 -0.29 -3.10 2.71
N LYS A 69 0.23 -1.87 2.82
CA LYS A 69 0.88 -1.35 4.04
C LYS A 69 -0.08 -1.38 5.22
N GLU A 70 -1.29 -0.87 5.04
CA GLU A 70 -2.34 -0.86 6.07
C GLU A 70 -2.61 -2.28 6.60
N LYS A 71 -2.85 -3.24 5.69
CA LYS A 71 -3.06 -4.66 6.07
C LYS A 71 -1.88 -5.27 6.82
N ILE A 72 -0.66 -4.94 6.44
CA ILE A 72 0.54 -5.44 7.12
C ILE A 72 0.65 -4.83 8.52
N ILE A 73 0.44 -3.52 8.65
CA ILE A 73 0.44 -2.81 9.94
C ILE A 73 -0.63 -3.39 10.86
N GLU A 74 -1.86 -3.57 10.38
CA GLU A 74 -2.95 -4.19 11.15
C GLU A 74 -2.55 -5.57 11.65
N LYS A 75 -2.03 -6.42 10.77
CA LYS A 75 -1.60 -7.77 11.16
C LYS A 75 -0.45 -7.77 12.17
N LEU A 76 0.47 -6.83 12.07
CA LEU A 76 1.57 -6.69 13.04
C LEU A 76 1.08 -6.15 14.38
N LYS A 77 0.06 -5.29 14.39
CA LYS A 77 -0.63 -4.85 15.62
C LYS A 77 -1.34 -6.03 16.29
N GLU A 78 -2.06 -6.85 15.52
CA GLU A 78 -2.72 -8.07 16.04
C GLU A 78 -1.73 -9.04 16.70
N LEU A 79 -0.52 -9.15 16.14
CA LEU A 79 0.55 -9.99 16.69
C LEU A 79 1.32 -9.33 17.85
N ASN A 80 1.01 -8.09 18.22
CA ASN A 80 1.79 -7.26 19.15
C ASN A 80 3.28 -7.13 18.77
N LEU A 81 3.59 -7.23 17.46
CA LEU A 81 4.95 -7.12 16.92
C LEU A 81 5.22 -5.76 16.27
N LEU A 82 4.21 -4.88 16.18
CA LEU A 82 4.40 -3.53 15.66
C LEU A 82 5.16 -2.65 16.66
N ASN A 83 6.24 -2.04 16.20
CA ASN A 83 6.93 -0.96 16.91
C ASN A 83 7.02 0.29 16.01
N ASN A 84 7.37 1.43 16.59
CA ASN A 84 7.42 2.71 15.87
C ASN A 84 8.42 2.71 14.70
N ASP A 85 9.58 2.06 14.85
CA ASP A 85 10.59 1.95 13.79
C ASP A 85 10.06 1.16 12.57
N LEU A 86 9.38 0.06 12.85
CA LEU A 86 8.83 -0.83 11.83
C LEU A 86 7.61 -0.21 11.13
N GLU A 87 6.76 0.50 11.87
CA GLU A 87 5.67 1.30 11.29
C GLU A 87 6.22 2.40 10.37
N GLN A 88 7.28 3.11 10.78
CA GLN A 88 7.93 4.11 9.94
C GLN A 88 8.55 3.49 8.68
N LYS A 89 9.26 2.37 8.81
CA LYS A 89 9.84 1.63 7.67
C LYS A 89 8.76 1.24 6.66
N ILE A 90 7.67 0.61 7.11
CA ILE A 90 6.54 0.24 6.26
C ILE A 90 5.94 1.47 5.56
N ASN A 91 5.74 2.56 6.30
CA ASN A 91 5.19 3.79 5.75
C ASN A 91 6.11 4.44 4.69
N SER A 92 7.43 4.36 4.87
CA SER A 92 8.43 4.90 3.94
C SER A 92 8.63 4.10 2.65
N CYS A 93 8.25 2.82 2.61
CA CYS A 93 8.47 1.99 1.42
C CYS A 93 7.79 2.55 0.18
N THR A 94 8.51 2.62 -0.93
CA THR A 94 7.96 3.08 -2.21
C THR A 94 7.65 1.93 -3.16
N LYS A 95 8.22 0.74 -2.88
CA LYS A 95 8.09 -0.43 -3.75
C LYS A 95 7.41 -1.58 -3.02
N LYS A 96 6.55 -2.30 -3.75
CA LYS A 96 5.89 -3.51 -3.25
C LYS A 96 6.87 -4.61 -2.83
N SER A 97 7.98 -4.78 -3.55
CA SER A 97 9.01 -5.77 -3.21
C SER A 97 9.65 -5.50 -1.86
N GLU A 98 10.06 -4.26 -1.62
CA GLU A 98 10.65 -3.82 -0.35
C GLU A 98 9.69 -4.03 0.82
N LEU A 99 8.41 -3.69 0.62
CA LEU A 99 7.36 -3.92 1.62
C LEU A 99 7.21 -5.41 1.95
N GLU A 100 7.23 -6.29 0.95
CA GLU A 100 7.15 -7.74 1.20
C GLU A 100 8.40 -8.26 1.90
N SER A 101 9.61 -7.79 1.55
CA SER A 101 10.85 -8.18 2.23
C SER A 101 10.85 -7.80 3.72
N ILE A 102 10.29 -6.63 4.08
CA ILE A 102 10.14 -6.23 5.49
C ILE A 102 9.15 -7.13 6.22
N TYR A 103 8.08 -7.52 5.55
CA TYR A 103 7.01 -8.33 6.15
C TYR A 103 7.31 -9.84 6.17
N GLU A 104 8.23 -10.32 5.33
CA GLU A 104 8.57 -11.74 5.16
C GLU A 104 8.91 -12.49 6.47
N PRO A 105 9.71 -11.92 7.40
CA PRO A 105 10.01 -12.57 8.68
C PRO A 105 8.77 -12.77 9.59
N TYR A 106 7.73 -11.96 9.40
CA TYR A 106 6.51 -11.96 10.20
C TYR A 106 5.37 -12.76 9.55
N LYS A 107 5.47 -13.03 8.24
CA LYS A 107 4.52 -13.83 7.48
C LYS A 107 4.53 -15.30 7.92
N SER A 108 5.69 -15.81 8.31
CA SER A 108 5.92 -17.17 8.80
C SER A 108 5.66 -17.31 10.30
N GLY A 109 4.58 -16.71 10.79
CA GLY A 109 4.00 -17.02 12.09
C GLY A 109 3.32 -18.40 12.11
N LYS A 110 4.06 -19.51 11.93
CA LYS A 110 3.59 -20.74 12.57
C LYS A 110 3.80 -20.53 14.06
N ILE A 111 2.76 -20.08 14.76
CA ILE A 111 2.63 -20.41 16.18
C ILE A 111 2.51 -21.93 16.21
N THR A 112 3.65 -22.60 16.33
CA THR A 112 3.66 -24.06 16.47
C THR A 112 3.04 -24.37 17.82
N LYS A 113 2.37 -25.55 17.94
CA LYS A 113 1.90 -26.03 19.25
C LYS A 113 3.00 -25.97 20.31
N ALA A 114 4.25 -26.13 19.90
CA ALA A 114 5.43 -25.96 20.76
C ALA A 114 5.59 -24.52 21.29
N LYS A 115 5.49 -23.49 20.43
CA LYS A 115 5.58 -22.08 20.85
C LYS A 115 4.44 -21.70 21.81
N MET A 116 3.22 -22.16 21.52
CA MET A 116 2.05 -22.03 22.41
C MET A 116 2.24 -22.76 23.75
N ALA A 117 2.77 -23.98 23.74
CA ALA A 117 3.02 -24.75 24.95
C ALA A 117 4.09 -24.11 25.84
N ILE A 118 5.12 -23.50 25.24
CA ILE A 118 6.14 -22.76 25.97
C ILE A 118 5.52 -21.52 26.64
N GLU A 119 4.69 -20.75 25.95
CA GLU A 119 3.99 -19.59 26.53
C GLU A 119 2.99 -19.99 27.64
N LEU A 120 2.37 -21.17 27.54
CA LEU A 120 1.53 -21.75 28.60
C LEU A 120 2.33 -22.32 29.78
N GLY A 121 3.66 -22.16 29.79
CA GLY A 121 4.50 -22.64 30.88
C GLY A 121 4.65 -24.17 30.94
N LEU A 122 4.39 -24.88 29.83
CA LEU A 122 4.52 -26.35 29.75
C LEU A 122 5.97 -26.80 29.47
N MET A 123 6.88 -25.86 29.25
CA MET A 123 8.30 -26.14 29.00
C MET A 123 9.01 -26.93 30.13
N PRO A 124 8.79 -26.64 31.43
CA PRO A 124 9.39 -27.41 32.52
C PRO A 124 8.89 -28.85 32.62
N LEU A 125 7.65 -29.13 32.18
CA LEU A 125 7.10 -30.48 32.15
C LEU A 125 7.72 -31.28 31.00
N ALA A 126 7.85 -30.69 29.81
CA ALA A 126 8.48 -31.34 28.67
C ALA A 126 9.93 -31.78 28.95
N LEU A 127 10.69 -30.96 29.68
CA LEU A 127 12.08 -31.26 30.08
C LEU A 127 12.20 -32.40 31.10
N LYS A 128 11.11 -32.79 31.78
CA LYS A 128 11.11 -33.89 32.77
C LYS A 128 10.79 -35.27 32.17
N ILE A 129 10.23 -35.32 30.96
CA ILE A 129 9.72 -36.55 30.33
C ILE A 129 10.68 -37.04 29.22
N TRP A 130 11.81 -36.34 29.04
CA TRP A 130 12.83 -36.64 28.04
C TRP A 130 14.16 -36.93 28.73
#